data_AF-A0A318T3Q5-F1
#
_entry.id   AF-A0A318T3Q5-F1
#
_cell.length_a   1.000
_cell.length_b   1.000
_cell.length_c   1.000
_cell.angle_alpha   90.00
_cell.angle_beta   90.00
_cell.angle_gamma   90.00
#
_symmetry.space_group_name_H-M   'P 1'
#
loop_
_entity.id
_entity.type
_entity.pdbx_description
1 polymer ?
#
loop_
_entity_poly.entity_id
_entity_poly.type
_entity_poly.pdbx_seq_one_letter_code
_entity_poly.pdbx_strand_id
1 'polypeptide(L)'
;MRIFPASSSLMAAMAATVAFAAQGALAGEDHGTKKAWRLFVADHTQPVVRAIDFETGKELGRYNLKGYAALAASASGKTIFATQPDHDITHVIKSGIDFSDHGDHRDLDVSDTALLPVIFEGPRPGHVVPHDDHAVLFYDQGGRADIIDEAALLEGRAEVRSIDTTKPHHGVAVTMGRYVLVSAPDTKAETAPDKLPPRVGLRVVDKDGKQIGEIAKCTDLHGEATSARLVAFGCKEGVLIARPGGIDGPKLQMLPYPADFRKSYTGTLLGGKAMQFFLGNYGEDGVVLIDPDGEEPYRLIELPTRRVDFLLDPATPRNAYILTEDGNLHVLDVIKGEIVRKARIIEPYSKDGHWRNPRPRLAVADGRIAITDPRNSVIRVIDPETLKEIRTIPVEGQPFSIVAVGGSGAAHDHEGDKGHAHDHDDPIYKGYFEDNQVKERPLSDWAGDWQSVYPYLRDGTLDPVMAHKAEQGDKSAGEYRAYYEIGYRTNVERIEINGDTVKFFENGKPLEARYAGDGYEILTYAKGNRGVRFIFKKTGGDEAAPQYIQFSDHKIAPEAADHYHLYWGTDRAALLEEVTNWPTYYPSSLSANEIEREMMAH
;
A
#
# COMPACT_ATOMS: atom_id res chain seq x y z
N MET A 1 -1.26 59.26 55.18
CA MET A 1 -1.60 58.77 56.53
C MET A 1 -3.11 58.62 56.60
N ARG A 2 -3.61 57.37 56.71
CA ARG A 2 -4.96 56.91 57.13
C ARG A 2 -6.26 57.67 56.72
N ILE A 3 -7.17 56.87 56.12
CA ILE A 3 -8.66 56.80 56.30
C ILE A 3 -9.58 57.49 55.24
N PHE A 4 -10.43 56.64 54.63
CA PHE A 4 -11.65 56.86 53.79
C PHE A 4 -12.90 57.13 54.67
N PRO A 5 -14.16 57.33 54.20
CA PRO A 5 -14.76 57.20 52.85
C PRO A 5 -15.49 58.54 52.43
N ALA A 6 -16.54 58.68 51.60
CA ALA A 6 -17.48 57.76 50.91
C ALA A 6 -18.19 58.39 49.69
N SER A 7 -19.01 57.57 48.99
CA SER A 7 -20.27 57.87 48.27
C SER A 7 -20.35 57.58 46.75
N SER A 8 -21.04 56.47 46.46
CA SER A 8 -22.12 56.28 45.48
C SER A 8 -22.12 56.99 44.11
N SER A 9 -22.04 56.19 43.03
CA SER A 9 -23.16 56.00 42.06
C SER A 9 -22.76 55.01 40.95
N LEU A 10 -23.36 53.82 40.91
CA LEU A 10 -23.33 52.93 39.74
C LEU A 10 -24.66 53.06 38.99
N MET A 11 -24.59 53.20 37.66
CA MET A 11 -25.74 52.99 36.77
C MET A 11 -25.84 51.51 36.41
N ALA A 12 -27.04 50.94 36.52
CA ALA A 12 -27.34 49.58 36.10
C ALA A 12 -28.14 49.58 34.79
N ALA A 13 -27.82 48.63 33.90
CA ALA A 13 -28.67 48.24 32.78
C ALA A 13 -28.64 46.70 32.68
N MET A 14 -29.82 46.10 32.48
CA MET A 14 -30.01 44.64 32.51
C MET A 14 -29.35 43.94 31.33
N ALA A 15 -28.74 42.77 31.61
CA ALA A 15 -28.57 41.69 30.65
C ALA A 15 -29.13 40.40 31.29
N ALA A 16 -30.02 39.71 30.57
CA ALA A 16 -30.73 38.55 31.12
C ALA A 16 -29.85 37.29 31.13
N THR A 17 -29.77 36.64 32.30
CA THR A 17 -29.17 35.31 32.44
C THR A 17 -30.14 34.24 31.96
N VAL A 18 -29.85 33.63 30.81
CA VAL A 18 -30.42 32.33 30.43
C VAL A 18 -29.41 31.25 30.80
N ALA A 19 -29.72 30.48 31.84
CA ALA A 19 -28.93 29.32 32.21
C ALA A 19 -29.32 28.13 31.32
N PHE A 20 -28.53 27.84 30.29
CA PHE A 20 -28.56 26.54 29.64
C PHE A 20 -27.60 25.60 30.37
N ALA A 21 -28.16 24.58 31.03
CA ALA A 21 -27.37 23.47 31.52
C ALA A 21 -26.92 22.63 30.32
N ALA A 22 -25.64 22.74 29.97
CA ALA A 22 -25.02 21.81 29.02
C ALA A 22 -24.91 20.44 29.69
N GLN A 23 -25.89 19.56 29.43
CA GLN A 23 -25.71 18.13 29.65
C GLN A 23 -24.63 17.65 28.67
N GLY A 24 -23.56 17.07 29.21
CA GLY A 24 -22.42 16.66 28.41
C GLY A 24 -22.77 15.53 27.45
N ALA A 25 -22.58 15.76 26.15
CA ALA A 25 -22.45 14.69 25.18
C ALA A 25 -21.05 14.07 25.33
N LEU A 26 -20.93 13.10 26.24
CA LEU A 26 -19.78 12.20 26.34
C LEU A 26 -20.16 10.89 25.65
N ALA A 27 -19.82 10.79 24.37
CA ALA A 27 -19.81 9.55 23.58
C ALA A 27 -18.95 9.77 22.32
N GLY A 28 -17.69 10.18 22.51
CA GLY A 28 -16.64 9.93 21.53
C GLY A 28 -15.86 8.73 22.04
N GLU A 29 -16.00 7.58 21.39
CA GLU A 29 -15.07 6.48 21.62
C GLU A 29 -13.74 6.87 20.99
N ASP A 30 -12.78 7.18 21.86
CA ASP A 30 -11.42 7.54 21.48
C ASP A 30 -10.69 6.26 21.04
N HIS A 31 -10.93 5.85 19.79
CA HIS A 31 -10.20 4.74 19.16
C HIS A 31 -8.72 5.11 19.12
N GLY A 32 -7.97 4.62 20.12
CA GLY A 32 -6.59 5.04 20.35
C GLY A 32 -5.74 4.85 19.10
N THR A 33 -5.11 5.92 18.60
CA THR A 33 -4.20 5.79 17.46
C THR A 33 -2.90 5.12 17.93
N LYS A 34 -2.68 3.86 17.56
CA LYS A 34 -1.37 3.20 17.70
C LYS A 34 -0.40 3.82 16.69
N LYS A 35 0.86 3.97 17.11
CA LYS A 35 1.97 4.36 16.25
C LYS A 35 3.12 3.40 16.44
N ALA A 36 3.77 3.01 15.35
CA ALA A 36 4.97 2.20 15.40
C ALA A 36 5.84 2.52 14.19
N TRP A 37 7.12 2.74 14.45
CA TRP A 37 8.13 3.00 13.43
C TRP A 37 9.40 2.25 13.80
N ARG A 38 10.03 1.60 12.81
CA ARG A 38 11.24 0.80 12.99
C ARG A 38 12.28 1.24 11.96
N LEU A 39 13.51 1.45 12.44
CA LEU A 39 14.68 1.64 11.61
C LEU A 39 15.41 0.31 11.45
N PHE A 40 15.66 -0.11 10.23
CA PHE A 40 16.54 -1.25 9.92
C PHE A 40 17.87 -0.71 9.44
N VAL A 41 18.95 -1.10 10.11
CA VAL A 41 20.28 -0.51 9.91
C VAL A 41 21.32 -1.60 9.69
N ALA A 42 21.95 -1.60 8.52
CA ALA A 42 23.10 -2.46 8.23
C ALA A 42 24.40 -1.73 8.58
N ASP A 43 25.34 -2.45 9.20
CA ASP A 43 26.68 -1.95 9.46
C ASP A 43 27.52 -1.88 8.17
N HIS A 44 28.47 -0.96 8.10
CA HIS A 44 29.42 -0.86 6.98
C HIS A 44 30.41 -2.04 6.90
N THR A 45 30.78 -2.58 8.07
CA THR A 45 31.92 -3.49 8.27
C THR A 45 31.52 -4.81 8.91
N GLN A 46 30.58 -4.79 9.86
CA GLN A 46 30.08 -5.97 10.55
C GLN A 46 28.99 -6.64 9.71
N PRO A 47 28.92 -7.97 9.66
CA PRO A 47 27.86 -8.68 8.96
C PRO A 47 26.58 -8.72 9.81
N VAL A 48 25.95 -7.56 10.02
CA VAL A 48 24.79 -7.43 10.90
C VAL A 48 23.77 -6.39 10.40
N VAL A 49 22.49 -6.72 10.56
CA VAL A 49 21.39 -5.75 10.51
C VAL A 49 20.72 -5.67 11.87
N ARG A 50 20.44 -4.44 12.31
CA ARG A 50 19.75 -4.14 13.56
C ARG A 50 18.38 -3.57 13.25
N ALA A 51 17.35 -4.10 13.90
CA ALA A 51 16.03 -3.48 13.96
C ALA A 51 15.97 -2.62 15.23
N ILE A 52 15.65 -1.34 15.09
CA ILE A 52 15.63 -0.37 16.17
C ILE A 52 14.25 0.26 16.22
N ASP A 53 13.62 0.22 17.38
CA ASP A 53 12.39 0.95 17.66
C ASP A 53 12.66 2.46 17.51
N PHE A 54 11.92 3.12 16.62
CA PHE A 54 12.24 4.51 16.30
C PHE A 54 11.98 5.42 17.49
N GLU A 55 10.85 5.29 18.19
CA GLU A 55 10.47 6.19 19.29
C GLU A 55 11.46 6.09 20.47
N THR A 56 11.65 4.88 20.99
CA THR A 56 12.47 4.63 22.19
C THR A 56 13.97 4.56 21.88
N GLY A 57 14.36 4.25 20.63
CA GLY A 57 15.75 3.97 20.25
C GLY A 57 16.26 2.59 20.72
N LYS A 58 15.38 1.71 21.20
CA LYS A 58 15.71 0.37 21.68
C LYS A 58 16.01 -0.59 20.51
N GLU A 59 17.07 -1.39 20.61
CA GLU A 59 17.30 -2.52 19.70
C GLU A 59 16.21 -3.58 19.92
N LEU A 60 15.38 -3.82 18.91
CA LEU A 60 14.31 -4.82 18.87
C LEU A 60 14.83 -6.18 18.36
N GLY A 61 15.81 -6.15 17.47
CA GLY A 61 16.37 -7.36 16.87
C GLY A 61 17.76 -7.14 16.29
N ARG A 62 18.55 -8.19 16.25
CA ARG A 62 19.91 -8.21 15.70
C ARG A 62 20.09 -9.48 14.87
N TYR A 63 20.36 -9.32 13.58
CA TYR A 63 20.39 -10.40 12.61
C TYR A 63 21.78 -10.51 11.99
N ASN A 64 22.43 -11.65 12.20
CA ASN A 64 23.73 -11.94 11.62
C ASN A 64 23.58 -12.27 10.12
N LEU A 65 24.46 -11.70 9.31
CA LEU A 65 24.53 -11.88 7.86
C LEU A 65 25.85 -12.58 7.48
N LYS A 66 26.22 -12.56 6.18
CA LYS A 66 27.54 -13.01 5.69
C LYS A 66 28.52 -11.86 5.52
N GLY A 67 28.02 -10.66 5.18
CA GLY A 67 28.83 -9.46 4.98
C GLY A 67 27.99 -8.18 4.96
N TYR A 68 28.54 -7.12 4.36
CA TYR A 68 27.84 -5.86 4.11
C TYR A 68 26.55 -6.09 3.32
N ALA A 69 25.46 -5.45 3.75
CA ALA A 69 24.18 -5.47 3.06
C ALA A 69 23.73 -4.07 2.61
N ALA A 70 23.23 -4.00 1.38
CA ALA A 70 22.30 -2.94 0.97
C ALA A 70 20.89 -3.34 1.43
N LEU A 71 20.16 -2.38 1.99
CA LEU A 71 18.78 -2.58 2.45
C LEU A 71 17.77 -1.99 1.47
N ALA A 72 16.70 -2.74 1.21
CA ALA A 72 15.49 -2.26 0.55
C ALA A 72 14.26 -2.71 1.36
N ALA A 73 13.33 -1.79 1.65
CA ALA A 73 12.02 -2.17 2.16
C ALA A 73 11.12 -2.57 0.98
N SER A 74 10.24 -3.55 1.22
CA SER A 74 9.03 -3.81 0.42
C SER A 74 8.17 -2.57 0.24
N ALA A 75 7.25 -2.60 -0.75
CA ALA A 75 6.32 -1.49 -0.96
C ALA A 75 5.28 -1.38 0.17
N SER A 76 4.91 -2.52 0.77
CA SER A 76 4.06 -2.59 1.98
C SER A 76 4.78 -2.19 3.27
N GLY A 77 6.10 -2.38 3.33
CA GLY A 77 6.91 -2.26 4.54
C GLY A 77 6.92 -3.50 5.43
N LYS A 78 6.23 -4.60 5.06
CA LYS A 78 6.16 -5.85 5.85
C LYS A 78 7.46 -6.66 5.83
N THR A 79 8.23 -6.59 4.74
CA THR A 79 9.57 -7.21 4.63
C THR A 79 10.70 -6.23 4.27
N ILE A 80 11.91 -6.55 4.71
CA ILE A 80 13.17 -5.85 4.40
C ILE A 80 14.14 -6.84 3.75
N PHE A 81 14.63 -6.51 2.55
CA PHE A 81 15.63 -7.29 1.81
C PHE A 81 17.04 -6.80 2.17
N ALA A 82 17.91 -7.72 2.61
CA ALA A 82 19.30 -7.48 2.98
C ALA A 82 20.25 -8.14 1.97
N THR A 83 20.46 -7.45 0.85
CA THR A 83 21.23 -7.92 -0.31
C THR A 83 22.73 -7.75 -0.09
N GLN A 84 23.50 -8.84 -0.22
CA GLN A 84 24.95 -8.87 0.01
C GLN A 84 25.70 -9.29 -1.29
N PRO A 85 26.03 -8.33 -2.18
CA PRO A 85 26.54 -8.63 -3.53
C PRO A 85 27.89 -9.36 -3.58
N ASP A 86 28.70 -9.26 -2.52
CA ASP A 86 30.01 -9.91 -2.43
C ASP A 86 29.92 -11.31 -1.78
N HIS A 87 28.71 -11.80 -1.47
CA HIS A 87 28.43 -13.10 -0.85
C HIS A 87 27.32 -13.88 -1.58
N ASP A 88 26.89 -13.45 -2.76
CA ASP A 88 25.91 -14.14 -3.62
C ASP A 88 24.56 -14.46 -2.94
N ILE A 89 24.14 -13.60 -1.99
CA ILE A 89 23.01 -13.89 -1.08
C ILE A 89 22.19 -12.64 -0.71
N THR A 90 20.88 -12.80 -0.66
CA THR A 90 19.91 -11.85 -0.08
C THR A 90 19.11 -12.55 1.01
N HIS A 91 19.18 -12.03 2.24
CA HIS A 91 18.29 -12.43 3.32
C HIS A 91 17.03 -11.56 3.33
N VAL A 92 15.94 -12.06 3.89
CA VAL A 92 14.71 -11.28 4.13
C VAL A 92 14.43 -11.20 5.64
N ILE A 93 14.02 -10.03 6.12
CA ILE A 93 13.64 -9.78 7.51
C ILE A 93 12.18 -9.33 7.51
N LYS A 94 11.29 -10.05 8.23
CA LYS A 94 9.94 -9.56 8.54
C LYS A 94 10.08 -8.34 9.46
N SER A 95 9.52 -7.21 9.05
CA SER A 95 9.63 -5.95 9.79
C SER A 95 8.85 -5.95 11.11
N GLY A 96 7.78 -6.77 11.17
CA GLY A 96 6.81 -6.79 12.28
C GLY A 96 6.00 -5.50 12.40
N ILE A 97 5.83 -4.78 11.28
CA ILE A 97 4.83 -3.76 11.08
C ILE A 97 3.88 -4.30 10.01
N ASP A 98 2.59 -4.38 10.32
CA ASP A 98 1.54 -4.72 9.36
C ASP A 98 0.41 -3.68 9.43
N PHE A 99 -0.28 -3.50 8.32
CA PHE A 99 -1.44 -2.63 8.19
C PHE A 99 -2.55 -3.36 7.42
N SER A 100 -3.69 -3.57 8.08
CA SER A 100 -4.94 -3.93 7.42
C SER A 100 -5.66 -2.64 7.01
N ASP A 101 -6.22 -2.60 5.80
CA ASP A 101 -6.92 -1.43 5.28
C ASP A 101 -8.44 -1.64 5.38
N HIS A 102 -9.12 -0.72 6.06
CA HIS A 102 -10.57 -0.76 6.28
C HIS A 102 -11.28 0.42 5.57
N GLY A 103 -10.60 1.07 4.61
CA GLY A 103 -11.15 2.12 3.77
C GLY A 103 -10.94 3.53 4.33
N ASP A 104 -11.61 3.87 5.44
CA ASP A 104 -11.47 5.20 6.07
C ASP A 104 -10.36 5.25 7.15
N HIS A 105 -9.97 4.09 7.67
CA HIS A 105 -8.83 3.90 8.56
C HIS A 105 -8.02 2.66 8.17
N ARG A 106 -6.83 2.56 8.77
CA ARG A 106 -5.97 1.37 8.69
C ARG A 106 -5.67 0.92 10.10
N ASP A 107 -5.77 -0.37 10.35
CA ASP A 107 -5.30 -0.97 11.58
C ASP A 107 -3.78 -1.07 11.56
N LEU A 108 -3.14 -1.05 12.72
CA LEU A 108 -1.71 -1.21 12.86
C LEU A 108 -1.41 -2.40 13.79
N ASP A 109 -1.08 -3.54 13.20
CA ASP A 109 -0.52 -4.68 13.93
C ASP A 109 1.00 -4.57 14.05
N VAL A 110 1.51 -4.94 15.22
CA VAL A 110 2.91 -4.74 15.62
C VAL A 110 3.44 -6.03 16.24
N SER A 111 3.88 -6.95 15.39
CA SER A 111 4.52 -8.19 15.81
C SER A 111 6.01 -8.00 16.13
N ASP A 112 6.67 -9.03 16.68
CA ASP A 112 8.14 -9.07 16.68
C ASP A 112 8.71 -9.04 15.25
N THR A 113 9.90 -8.47 15.13
CA THR A 113 10.73 -8.44 13.92
C THR A 113 11.59 -9.70 13.87
N ALA A 114 11.73 -10.33 12.70
CA ALA A 114 12.41 -11.63 12.58
C ALA A 114 13.16 -11.79 11.26
N LEU A 115 14.36 -12.38 11.30
CA LEU A 115 15.02 -12.92 10.10
C LEU A 115 14.20 -14.11 9.61
N LEU A 116 13.73 -14.06 8.37
CA LEU A 116 12.95 -15.16 7.79
C LEU A 116 13.88 -16.34 7.43
N PRO A 117 13.38 -17.59 7.46
CA PRO A 117 14.16 -18.76 7.08
C PRO A 117 14.42 -18.82 5.56
N VAL A 118 13.66 -18.06 4.78
CA VAL A 118 13.80 -17.94 3.33
C VAL A 118 15.03 -17.10 2.97
N ILE A 119 15.86 -17.63 2.08
CA ILE A 119 17.10 -17.03 1.62
C ILE A 119 17.14 -17.12 0.09
N PHE A 120 17.55 -16.04 -0.57
CA PHE A 120 17.75 -16.02 -2.02
C PHE A 120 19.25 -16.05 -2.34
N GLU A 121 19.69 -17.12 -2.99
CA GLU A 121 21.08 -17.29 -3.44
C GLU A 121 21.19 -17.09 -4.96
N GLY A 122 22.30 -16.47 -5.41
CA GLY A 122 22.64 -16.37 -6.82
C GLY A 122 23.76 -15.36 -7.09
N PRO A 123 24.42 -15.43 -8.26
CA PRO A 123 25.67 -14.69 -8.48
C PRO A 123 25.46 -13.17 -8.49
N ARG A 124 26.09 -12.49 -7.54
CA ARG A 124 26.12 -11.04 -7.32
C ARG A 124 24.73 -10.40 -7.40
N PRO A 125 23.86 -10.59 -6.39
CA PRO A 125 22.57 -9.90 -6.35
C PRO A 125 22.79 -8.38 -6.25
N GLY A 126 22.06 -7.63 -7.06
CA GLY A 126 22.21 -6.19 -7.28
C GLY A 126 20.97 -5.43 -6.84
N HIS A 127 20.24 -4.87 -7.81
CA HIS A 127 19.00 -4.12 -7.56
C HIS A 127 17.91 -4.99 -6.94
N VAL A 128 17.20 -4.41 -5.96
CA VAL A 128 15.92 -4.93 -5.42
C VAL A 128 14.86 -3.89 -5.70
N VAL A 129 13.89 -4.21 -6.54
CA VAL A 129 12.80 -3.29 -6.90
C VAL A 129 11.51 -3.74 -6.22
N PRO A 130 11.09 -3.09 -5.13
CA PRO A 130 9.77 -3.33 -4.53
C PRO A 130 8.67 -2.71 -5.40
N HIS A 131 7.59 -3.47 -5.64
CA HIS A 131 6.42 -2.99 -6.38
C HIS A 131 5.17 -3.75 -5.88
N ASP A 132 4.14 -3.01 -5.46
CA ASP A 132 2.88 -3.54 -4.94
C ASP A 132 3.06 -4.66 -3.88
N ASP A 133 2.71 -5.90 -4.24
CA ASP A 133 2.71 -7.13 -3.41
C ASP A 133 3.98 -8.00 -3.57
N HIS A 134 5.00 -7.51 -4.29
CA HIS A 134 6.19 -8.29 -4.61
C HIS A 134 7.48 -7.47 -4.67
N ALA A 135 8.61 -8.16 -4.81
CA ALA A 135 9.91 -7.55 -5.08
C ALA A 135 10.62 -8.24 -6.24
N VAL A 136 11.39 -7.48 -7.02
CA VAL A 136 12.20 -8.01 -8.13
C VAL A 136 13.68 -7.93 -7.76
N LEU A 137 14.32 -9.09 -7.60
CA LEU A 137 15.74 -9.23 -7.26
C LEU A 137 16.56 -9.51 -8.53
N PHE A 138 17.41 -8.56 -8.92
CA PHE A 138 18.27 -8.70 -10.10
C PHE A 138 19.62 -9.34 -9.74
N TYR A 139 20.10 -10.30 -10.53
CA TYR A 139 21.41 -10.93 -10.34
C TYR A 139 22.41 -10.50 -11.42
N ASP A 140 23.32 -9.59 -11.06
CA ASP A 140 24.25 -8.95 -11.98
C ASP A 140 25.12 -9.94 -12.75
N GLN A 141 25.54 -11.01 -12.07
CA GLN A 141 26.36 -12.09 -12.64
C GLN A 141 25.54 -13.35 -12.98
N GLY A 142 24.24 -13.37 -12.66
CA GLY A 142 23.37 -14.54 -12.85
C GLY A 142 22.64 -14.60 -14.19
N GLY A 143 22.52 -13.48 -14.93
CA GLY A 143 21.75 -13.44 -16.18
C GLY A 143 20.24 -13.64 -16.02
N ARG A 144 19.73 -13.41 -14.80
CA ARG A 144 18.32 -13.56 -14.43
C ARG A 144 17.89 -12.47 -13.45
N ALA A 145 16.59 -12.23 -13.36
CA ALA A 145 15.96 -11.48 -12.27
C ALA A 145 14.78 -12.30 -11.72
N ASP A 146 14.64 -12.36 -10.40
CA ASP A 146 13.61 -13.12 -9.72
C ASP A 146 12.50 -12.19 -9.23
N ILE A 147 11.26 -12.44 -9.64
CA ILE A 147 10.07 -11.79 -9.08
C ILE A 147 9.58 -12.66 -7.93
N ILE A 148 9.49 -12.07 -6.74
CA ILE A 148 9.30 -12.75 -5.45
C ILE A 148 8.03 -12.21 -4.80
N ASP A 149 7.06 -13.09 -4.55
CA ASP A 149 5.82 -12.77 -3.84
C ASP A 149 6.05 -12.49 -2.35
N GLU A 150 5.49 -11.40 -1.82
CA GLU A 150 5.68 -11.01 -0.41
C GLU A 150 4.79 -11.81 0.57
N ALA A 151 3.58 -12.19 0.17
CA ALA A 151 2.69 -12.95 1.04
C ALA A 151 3.27 -14.35 1.35
N ALA A 152 3.77 -15.03 0.32
CA ALA A 152 4.53 -16.26 0.43
C ALA A 152 5.73 -16.14 1.38
N LEU A 153 6.48 -15.03 1.32
CA LEU A 153 7.60 -14.77 2.22
C LEU A 153 7.18 -14.67 3.68
N LEU A 154 6.07 -13.98 3.97
CA LEU A 154 5.54 -13.81 5.32
C LEU A 154 5.00 -15.12 5.91
N GLU A 155 4.52 -16.03 5.06
CA GLU A 155 4.19 -17.42 5.39
C GLU A 155 5.43 -18.34 5.55
N GLY A 156 6.64 -17.83 5.31
CA GLY A 156 7.90 -18.58 5.45
C GLY A 156 8.26 -19.48 4.26
N ARG A 157 7.62 -19.26 3.10
CA ARG A 157 7.88 -19.96 1.82
C ARG A 157 8.39 -18.98 0.75
N ALA A 158 8.77 -19.49 -0.41
CA ALA A 158 9.21 -18.66 -1.53
C ALA A 158 8.46 -19.05 -2.80
N GLU A 159 7.64 -18.14 -3.32
CA GLU A 159 7.17 -18.21 -4.71
C GLU A 159 8.03 -17.28 -5.57
N VAL A 160 8.61 -17.83 -6.64
CA VAL A 160 9.59 -17.15 -7.47
C VAL A 160 9.27 -17.35 -8.95
N ARG A 161 9.15 -16.26 -9.69
CA ARG A 161 9.11 -16.26 -11.15
C ARG A 161 10.39 -15.61 -11.70
N SER A 162 11.32 -16.43 -12.17
CA SER A 162 12.55 -15.95 -12.82
C SER A 162 12.28 -15.42 -14.23
N ILE A 163 12.95 -14.32 -14.57
CA ILE A 163 12.96 -13.67 -15.87
C ILE A 163 14.39 -13.74 -16.43
N ASP A 164 14.56 -14.29 -17.63
CA ASP A 164 15.84 -14.22 -18.36
C ASP A 164 16.25 -12.75 -18.56
N THR A 165 17.51 -12.40 -18.30
CA THR A 165 18.08 -11.06 -18.59
C THR A 165 19.03 -11.06 -19.78
N THR A 166 19.01 -12.13 -20.58
CA THR A 166 19.68 -12.36 -21.87
C THR A 166 21.20 -12.52 -21.79
N LYS A 167 21.87 -11.79 -20.90
CA LYS A 167 23.29 -11.93 -20.56
C LYS A 167 23.52 -11.32 -19.18
N PRO A 168 24.39 -11.87 -18.32
CA PRO A 168 24.82 -11.20 -17.09
C PRO A 168 25.25 -9.74 -17.34
N HIS A 169 24.67 -8.80 -16.60
CA HIS A 169 24.98 -7.37 -16.63
C HIS A 169 24.50 -6.67 -15.35
N HIS A 170 25.08 -5.53 -14.98
CA HIS A 170 24.58 -4.76 -13.84
C HIS A 170 23.28 -4.04 -14.24
N GLY A 171 22.13 -4.56 -13.81
CA GLY A 171 20.85 -4.27 -14.44
C GLY A 171 19.69 -4.14 -13.46
N VAL A 172 18.51 -3.96 -14.05
CA VAL A 172 17.25 -3.81 -13.32
C VAL A 172 16.10 -4.46 -14.08
N ALA A 173 15.12 -4.97 -13.32
CA ALA A 173 13.85 -5.46 -13.83
C ALA A 173 12.74 -4.86 -12.96
N VAL A 174 11.68 -4.36 -13.60
CA VAL A 174 10.54 -3.71 -12.95
C VAL A 174 9.26 -4.27 -13.55
N THR A 175 8.32 -4.68 -12.72
CA THR A 175 6.99 -5.11 -13.17
C THR A 175 6.14 -3.93 -13.60
N MET A 176 5.21 -4.16 -14.52
CA MET A 176 4.25 -3.15 -14.96
C MET A 176 2.95 -3.83 -15.40
N GLY A 177 2.08 -4.12 -14.43
CA GLY A 177 0.95 -5.03 -14.62
C GLY A 177 1.44 -6.40 -15.11
N ARG A 178 0.85 -6.92 -16.20
CA ARG A 178 1.20 -8.24 -16.76
C ARG A 178 2.55 -8.33 -17.52
N TYR A 179 3.34 -7.25 -17.52
CA TYR A 179 4.60 -7.14 -18.25
C TYR A 179 5.77 -6.92 -17.30
N VAL A 180 6.98 -7.20 -17.77
CA VAL A 180 8.22 -6.86 -17.06
C VAL A 180 9.09 -6.00 -17.99
N LEU A 181 9.51 -4.85 -17.46
CA LEU A 181 10.49 -3.94 -18.05
C LEU A 181 11.87 -4.40 -17.61
N VAL A 182 12.73 -4.80 -18.53
CA VAL A 182 14.05 -5.37 -18.21
C VAL A 182 15.15 -4.62 -18.95
N SER A 183 16.23 -4.27 -18.25
CA SER A 183 17.40 -3.69 -18.90
C SER A 183 18.00 -4.64 -19.94
N ALA A 184 18.46 -4.08 -21.06
CA ALA A 184 19.03 -4.81 -22.17
C ALA A 184 20.56 -4.61 -22.23
N PRO A 185 21.36 -5.69 -22.13
CA PRO A 185 22.81 -5.60 -22.26
C PRO A 185 23.25 -5.52 -23.73
N ASP A 186 24.45 -5.00 -23.98
CA ASP A 186 25.13 -5.22 -25.25
C ASP A 186 25.56 -6.69 -25.36
N THR A 187 24.83 -7.45 -26.17
CA THR A 187 25.11 -8.87 -26.43
C THR A 187 26.36 -9.07 -27.29
N LYS A 188 26.78 -8.06 -28.06
CA LYS A 188 27.94 -8.09 -28.97
C LYS A 188 29.21 -7.54 -28.34
N ALA A 189 29.11 -6.80 -27.24
CA ALA A 189 30.27 -6.34 -26.49
C ALA A 189 31.10 -7.51 -25.94
N GLU A 190 32.37 -7.57 -26.35
CA GLU A 190 33.40 -8.34 -25.68
C GLU A 190 33.80 -7.62 -24.39
N THR A 191 33.80 -8.33 -23.27
CA THR A 191 34.21 -7.80 -21.96
C THR A 191 35.30 -8.66 -21.35
N ALA A 192 36.15 -8.04 -20.53
CA ALA A 192 37.13 -8.79 -19.73
C ALA A 192 36.41 -9.71 -18.73
N PRO A 193 37.04 -10.80 -18.25
CA PRO A 193 36.38 -11.81 -17.41
C PRO A 193 35.73 -11.29 -16.12
N ASP A 194 36.21 -10.16 -15.59
CA ASP A 194 35.70 -9.48 -14.39
C ASP A 194 34.74 -8.31 -14.71
N LYS A 195 34.40 -8.09 -15.99
CA LYS A 195 33.60 -6.94 -16.46
C LYS A 195 32.29 -7.37 -17.09
N LEU A 196 31.24 -6.66 -16.70
CA LEU A 196 29.89 -6.80 -17.24
C LEU A 196 29.71 -5.89 -18.47
N PRO A 197 28.90 -6.31 -19.47
CA PRO A 197 28.63 -5.51 -20.67
C PRO A 197 27.84 -4.24 -20.32
N PRO A 198 27.99 -3.17 -21.14
CA PRO A 198 27.18 -1.96 -20.98
C PRO A 198 25.70 -2.25 -21.30
N ARG A 199 24.82 -1.40 -20.80
CA ARG A 199 23.38 -1.45 -21.12
C ARG A 199 23.10 -0.56 -22.33
N VAL A 200 22.31 -1.06 -23.26
CA VAL A 200 21.95 -0.35 -24.52
C VAL A 200 20.52 0.18 -24.49
N GLY A 201 19.67 -0.33 -23.60
CA GLY A 201 18.27 0.05 -23.55
C GLY A 201 17.45 -0.71 -22.54
N LEU A 202 16.13 -0.64 -22.75
CA LEU A 202 15.09 -1.34 -22.00
C LEU A 202 14.25 -2.17 -22.99
N ARG A 203 13.92 -3.40 -22.63
CA ARG A 203 12.94 -4.24 -23.36
C ARG A 203 11.73 -4.53 -22.50
N VAL A 204 10.60 -4.77 -23.14
CA VAL A 204 9.37 -5.25 -22.51
C VAL A 204 9.26 -6.75 -22.75
N VAL A 205 8.96 -7.54 -21.72
CA VAL A 205 8.50 -8.93 -21.87
C VAL A 205 7.11 -9.13 -21.29
N ASP A 206 6.37 -10.09 -21.83
CA ASP A 206 5.11 -10.56 -21.26
C ASP A 206 5.33 -11.60 -20.13
N LYS A 207 4.22 -12.16 -19.61
CA LYS A 207 4.23 -13.18 -18.55
C LYS A 207 5.05 -14.44 -18.92
N ASP A 208 5.16 -14.76 -20.21
CA ASP A 208 5.79 -15.95 -20.76
C ASP A 208 7.26 -15.68 -21.17
N GLY A 209 7.78 -14.48 -20.85
CA GLY A 209 9.15 -14.06 -21.14
C GLY A 209 9.38 -13.62 -22.59
N LYS A 210 8.33 -13.57 -23.42
CA LYS A 210 8.44 -13.17 -24.83
C LYS A 210 8.56 -11.65 -24.93
N GLN A 211 9.49 -11.17 -25.75
CA GLN A 211 9.66 -9.74 -25.99
C GLN A 211 8.47 -9.14 -26.75
N ILE A 212 8.03 -7.96 -26.29
CA ILE A 212 7.00 -7.13 -26.92
C ILE A 212 7.69 -5.90 -27.52
N GLY A 213 7.55 -5.71 -28.82
CA GLY A 213 8.17 -4.61 -29.56
C GLY A 213 9.70 -4.68 -29.64
N GLU A 214 10.30 -3.56 -29.99
CA GLU A 214 11.76 -3.37 -30.10
C GLU A 214 12.39 -2.93 -28.77
N ILE A 215 13.70 -3.10 -28.64
CA ILE A 215 14.46 -2.57 -27.49
C ILE A 215 14.47 -1.04 -27.57
N ALA A 216 13.91 -0.36 -26.57
CA ALA A 216 13.95 1.10 -26.48
C ALA A 216 15.35 1.56 -26.06
N LYS A 217 15.97 2.42 -26.86
CA LYS A 217 17.31 2.94 -26.61
C LYS A 217 17.35 3.77 -25.31
N CYS A 218 18.27 3.42 -24.43
CA CYS A 218 18.55 4.12 -23.17
C CYS A 218 19.98 3.71 -22.78
N THR A 219 20.97 4.48 -23.28
CA THR A 219 22.38 4.08 -23.22
C THR A 219 22.91 4.24 -21.81
N ASP A 220 23.60 3.21 -21.31
CA ASP A 220 24.11 3.16 -19.94
C ASP A 220 22.98 3.28 -18.89
N LEU A 221 21.82 2.66 -19.18
CA LEU A 221 20.64 2.62 -18.31
C LEU A 221 21.02 2.29 -16.87
N HIS A 222 20.74 3.20 -15.93
CA HIS A 222 20.97 3.02 -14.51
C HIS A 222 20.04 3.92 -13.68
N GLY A 223 19.56 3.40 -12.56
CA GLY A 223 18.60 4.10 -11.71
C GLY A 223 17.19 4.04 -12.28
N GLU A 224 16.28 3.65 -11.40
CA GLU A 224 14.89 3.36 -11.65
C GLU A 224 14.03 4.00 -10.55
N ALA A 225 12.80 4.37 -10.87
CA ALA A 225 11.80 4.71 -9.87
C ALA A 225 10.39 4.51 -10.41
N THR A 226 9.43 4.24 -9.52
CA THR A 226 7.99 4.26 -9.81
C THR A 226 7.34 5.45 -9.14
N SER A 227 6.51 6.21 -9.87
CA SER A 227 5.67 7.28 -9.34
C SER A 227 4.29 7.23 -10.02
N ALA A 228 3.22 7.20 -9.23
CA ALA A 228 1.89 6.82 -9.69
C ALA A 228 1.96 5.54 -10.56
N ARG A 229 1.50 5.59 -11.81
CA ARG A 229 1.52 4.45 -12.77
C ARG A 229 2.71 4.50 -13.74
N LEU A 230 3.70 5.34 -13.49
CA LEU A 230 4.85 5.57 -14.36
C LEU A 230 6.12 4.95 -13.79
N VAL A 231 6.95 4.38 -14.65
CA VAL A 231 8.31 3.93 -14.30
C VAL A 231 9.32 4.77 -15.09
N ALA A 232 10.28 5.37 -14.40
CA ALA A 232 11.35 6.16 -14.99
C ALA A 232 12.69 5.42 -14.91
N PHE A 233 13.51 5.51 -15.97
CA PHE A 233 14.86 4.96 -16.03
C PHE A 233 15.87 6.01 -16.49
N GLY A 234 16.96 6.19 -15.75
CA GLY A 234 18.03 7.13 -16.11
C GLY A 234 18.96 6.58 -17.20
N CYS A 235 19.33 7.40 -18.18
CA CYS A 235 20.37 7.08 -19.17
C CYS A 235 21.08 8.35 -19.70
N LYS A 236 22.09 8.14 -20.57
CA LYS A 236 22.91 9.23 -21.14
C LYS A 236 22.13 10.22 -22.00
N GLU A 237 21.08 9.78 -22.69
CA GLU A 237 20.24 10.63 -23.53
C GLU A 237 19.27 11.51 -22.74
N GLY A 238 18.86 11.05 -21.56
CA GLY A 238 17.67 11.56 -20.89
C GLY A 238 17.12 10.59 -19.86
N VAL A 239 15.81 10.66 -19.63
CA VAL A 239 15.07 9.72 -18.77
C VAL A 239 14.01 9.02 -19.62
N LEU A 240 14.08 7.69 -19.68
CA LEU A 240 13.10 6.87 -20.37
C LEU A 240 11.90 6.63 -19.45
N ILE A 241 10.72 7.09 -19.86
CA ILE A 241 9.46 6.92 -19.12
C ILE A 241 8.64 5.79 -19.76
N ALA A 242 8.27 4.80 -18.94
CA ALA A 242 7.28 3.79 -19.29
C ALA A 242 5.91 4.23 -18.76
N ARG A 243 4.91 4.27 -19.65
CA ARG A 243 3.50 4.54 -19.33
C ARG A 243 2.64 3.30 -19.60
N PRO A 244 1.52 3.08 -18.88
CA PRO A 244 0.59 1.99 -19.19
C PRO A 244 0.04 2.12 -20.63
N GLY A 245 -0.02 1.01 -21.37
CA GLY A 245 -0.61 0.96 -22.71
C GLY A 245 -1.70 -0.09 -22.90
N GLY A 246 -2.22 -0.68 -21.82
CA GLY A 246 -3.25 -1.71 -21.88
C GLY A 246 -2.71 -3.03 -22.43
N ILE A 247 -3.46 -3.65 -23.35
CA ILE A 247 -3.14 -4.96 -23.93
C ILE A 247 -1.95 -4.95 -24.91
N ASP A 248 -1.58 -3.77 -25.42
CA ASP A 248 -0.47 -3.60 -26.36
C ASP A 248 0.91 -3.52 -25.66
N GLY A 249 0.91 -3.50 -24.32
CA GLY A 249 2.10 -3.33 -23.49
C GLY A 249 2.43 -1.88 -23.14
N PRO A 250 3.45 -1.65 -22.28
CA PRO A 250 3.88 -0.32 -21.88
C PRO A 250 4.36 0.55 -23.05
N LYS A 251 3.97 1.83 -23.04
CA LYS A 251 4.43 2.83 -24.00
C LYS A 251 5.70 3.49 -23.46
N LEU A 252 6.82 3.32 -24.15
CA LEU A 252 8.12 3.84 -23.76
C LEU A 252 8.40 5.17 -24.49
N GLN A 253 8.68 6.23 -23.74
CA GLN A 253 9.01 7.57 -24.27
C GLN A 253 10.32 8.06 -23.65
N MET A 254 11.28 8.41 -24.50
CA MET A 254 12.47 9.15 -24.06
C MET A 254 12.11 10.62 -23.82
N LEU A 255 12.38 11.12 -22.62
CA LEU A 255 12.49 12.55 -22.35
C LEU A 255 13.99 12.91 -22.48
N PRO A 256 14.42 13.64 -23.52
CA PRO A 256 15.83 14.00 -23.67
C PRO A 256 16.21 15.13 -22.71
N TYR A 257 17.45 15.14 -22.21
CA TYR A 257 17.92 16.29 -21.42
C TYR A 257 17.93 17.58 -22.27
N PRO A 258 17.57 18.75 -21.69
CA PRO A 258 17.67 20.04 -22.38
C PRO A 258 19.10 20.34 -22.87
N ALA A 259 19.21 20.99 -24.02
CA ALA A 259 20.50 21.21 -24.70
C ALA A 259 21.42 22.23 -24.01
N ASP A 260 20.87 23.03 -23.09
CA ASP A 260 21.54 24.01 -22.24
C ASP A 260 22.03 23.43 -20.90
N PHE A 261 21.62 22.22 -20.53
CA PHE A 261 22.14 21.54 -19.34
C PHE A 261 23.63 21.24 -19.49
N ARG A 262 24.37 21.28 -18.36
CA ARG A 262 25.75 20.79 -18.33
C ARG A 262 25.80 19.32 -18.73
N LYS A 263 26.87 18.87 -19.41
CA LYS A 263 27.00 17.46 -19.82
C LYS A 263 27.06 16.53 -18.59
N SER A 264 25.91 15.94 -18.26
CA SER A 264 25.77 14.95 -17.21
C SER A 264 24.54 14.07 -17.48
N TYR A 265 24.24 13.15 -16.56
CA TYR A 265 23.07 12.29 -16.64
C TYR A 265 22.59 11.87 -15.24
N THR A 266 21.34 11.40 -15.21
CA THR A 266 20.70 10.79 -14.04
C THR A 266 21.06 9.31 -13.99
N GLY A 267 21.48 8.84 -12.81
CA GLY A 267 21.79 7.44 -12.51
C GLY A 267 21.19 6.96 -11.19
N THR A 268 20.43 7.79 -10.49
CA THR A 268 19.66 7.43 -9.29
C THR A 268 18.38 8.24 -9.32
N LEU A 269 17.23 7.59 -9.12
CA LEU A 269 15.91 8.19 -9.16
C LEU A 269 15.14 7.87 -7.87
N LEU A 270 14.25 8.78 -7.49
CA LEU A 270 13.20 8.57 -6.49
C LEU A 270 11.88 9.01 -7.11
N GLY A 271 10.80 8.28 -6.84
CA GLY A 271 9.46 8.58 -7.36
C GLY A 271 8.54 9.10 -6.27
N GLY A 272 7.82 10.19 -6.55
CA GLY A 272 6.81 10.73 -5.64
C GLY A 272 5.68 9.71 -5.40
N LYS A 273 5.28 9.54 -4.14
CA LYS A 273 4.24 8.58 -3.73
C LYS A 273 2.84 9.20 -3.76
N ALA A 274 2.68 10.41 -3.21
CA ALA A 274 1.41 11.15 -3.21
C ALA A 274 1.25 12.14 -4.38
N MET A 275 2.32 12.38 -5.15
CA MET A 275 2.32 13.28 -6.30
C MET A 275 3.17 12.66 -7.42
N GLN A 276 2.70 12.77 -8.66
CA GLN A 276 3.40 12.20 -9.82
C GLN A 276 4.60 13.09 -10.22
N PHE A 277 5.80 12.72 -9.80
CA PHE A 277 7.06 13.32 -10.24
C PHE A 277 8.23 12.39 -9.91
N PHE A 278 9.40 12.65 -10.47
CA PHE A 278 10.65 12.01 -10.06
C PHE A 278 11.69 13.03 -9.61
N LEU A 279 12.57 12.61 -8.70
CA LEU A 279 13.78 13.34 -8.30
C LEU A 279 14.99 12.50 -8.70
N GLY A 280 15.76 12.99 -9.67
CA GLY A 280 17.02 12.39 -10.11
C GLY A 280 18.23 13.11 -9.53
N ASN A 281 19.38 12.43 -9.45
CA ASN A 281 20.66 13.16 -9.44
C ASN A 281 20.93 13.72 -10.85
N TYR A 282 21.75 14.77 -10.97
CA TYR A 282 22.29 15.19 -12.26
C TYR A 282 23.79 15.43 -12.12
N GLY A 283 24.57 14.35 -12.33
CA GLY A 283 25.97 14.30 -11.92
C GLY A 283 26.15 14.17 -10.41
N GLU A 284 27.28 14.69 -9.91
CA GLU A 284 27.70 14.56 -8.52
C GLU A 284 27.17 15.68 -7.62
N ASP A 285 26.92 16.86 -8.20
CA ASP A 285 26.66 18.15 -7.54
C ASP A 285 25.36 18.81 -8.03
N GLY A 286 24.44 18.03 -8.58
CA GLY A 286 23.12 18.49 -9.01
C GLY A 286 22.04 17.46 -8.70
N VAL A 287 20.81 17.95 -8.58
CA VAL A 287 19.59 17.13 -8.63
C VAL A 287 18.62 17.72 -9.65
N VAL A 288 17.75 16.89 -10.21
CA VAL A 288 16.78 17.33 -11.20
C VAL A 288 15.39 16.82 -10.83
N LEU A 289 14.42 17.73 -10.74
CA LEU A 289 13.01 17.38 -10.66
C LEU A 289 12.52 17.09 -12.07
N ILE A 290 11.79 15.99 -12.22
CA ILE A 290 11.32 15.47 -13.49
C ILE A 290 9.80 15.35 -13.42
N ASP A 291 9.11 16.13 -14.25
CA ASP A 291 7.66 16.04 -14.46
C ASP A 291 7.43 15.49 -15.87
N PRO A 292 7.07 14.21 -16.03
CA PRO A 292 6.96 13.59 -17.35
C PRO A 292 5.90 14.19 -18.28
N ASP A 293 4.91 14.90 -17.73
CA ASP A 293 3.74 15.42 -18.44
C ASP A 293 3.70 16.96 -18.46
N GLY A 294 4.65 17.65 -17.82
CA GLY A 294 4.81 19.11 -17.85
C GLY A 294 5.41 19.66 -19.14
N GLU A 295 5.12 20.94 -19.46
CA GLU A 295 5.66 21.63 -20.64
C GLU A 295 7.19 21.77 -20.62
N GLU A 296 7.76 21.93 -19.42
CA GLU A 296 9.20 21.89 -19.14
C GLU A 296 9.49 20.67 -18.24
N PRO A 297 9.80 19.49 -18.79
CA PRO A 297 9.86 18.25 -18.00
C PRO A 297 10.99 18.19 -16.97
N TYR A 298 11.93 19.14 -16.98
CA TYR A 298 13.14 19.12 -16.16
C TYR A 298 13.37 20.46 -15.46
N ARG A 299 13.55 20.43 -14.14
CA ARG A 299 14.00 21.57 -13.34
C ARG A 299 15.26 21.16 -12.57
N LEU A 300 16.41 21.71 -13.00
CA LEU A 300 17.74 21.42 -12.45
C LEU A 300 18.02 22.32 -11.22
N ILE A 301 18.48 21.72 -10.13
CA ILE A 301 18.90 22.41 -8.90
C ILE A 301 20.37 22.08 -8.65
N GLU A 302 21.20 23.12 -8.65
CA GLU A 302 22.64 23.00 -8.34
C GLU A 302 22.88 22.90 -6.83
N LEU A 303 23.80 22.02 -6.44
CA LEU A 303 24.23 21.83 -5.06
C LEU A 303 25.58 22.52 -4.82
N PRO A 304 25.82 23.10 -3.62
CA PRO A 304 27.10 23.77 -3.33
C PRO A 304 28.31 22.82 -3.27
N THR A 305 28.08 21.55 -2.96
CA THR A 305 29.07 20.46 -2.89
C THR A 305 28.40 19.13 -3.23
N ARG A 306 29.16 18.05 -3.43
CA ARG A 306 28.63 16.81 -4.01
C ARG A 306 27.60 16.12 -3.09
N ARG A 307 26.54 15.56 -3.67
CA ARG A 307 25.44 14.83 -3.00
C ARG A 307 25.95 13.51 -2.40
N VAL A 308 25.90 13.39 -1.07
CA VAL A 308 26.15 12.13 -0.34
C VAL A 308 24.93 11.22 -0.46
N ASP A 309 23.75 11.74 -0.15
CA ASP A 309 22.49 10.99 -0.22
C ASP A 309 21.28 11.93 -0.43
N PHE A 310 20.12 11.37 -0.80
CA PHE A 310 18.87 12.11 -0.92
C PHE A 310 17.64 11.23 -0.67
N LEU A 311 16.50 11.84 -0.31
CA LEU A 311 15.26 11.12 0.01
C LEU A 311 14.03 12.02 -0.24
N LEU A 312 12.88 11.43 -0.56
CA LEU A 312 11.59 12.13 -0.59
C LEU A 312 10.90 11.96 0.76
N ASP A 313 10.19 12.99 1.23
CA ASP A 313 9.42 12.93 2.47
C ASP A 313 8.03 12.32 2.20
N PRO A 314 7.72 11.10 2.70
CA PRO A 314 6.39 10.50 2.54
C PRO A 314 5.31 11.19 3.39
N ALA A 315 5.68 11.84 4.50
CA ALA A 315 4.74 12.51 5.41
C ALA A 315 4.42 13.93 4.94
N THR A 316 5.40 14.62 4.33
CA THR A 316 5.20 15.92 3.68
C THR A 316 5.66 15.87 2.22
N PRO A 317 4.85 15.36 1.28
CA PRO A 317 5.24 15.09 -0.13
C PRO A 317 5.83 16.27 -0.91
N ARG A 318 5.68 17.50 -0.40
CA ARG A 318 6.30 18.73 -0.90
C ARG A 318 7.82 18.82 -0.62
N ASN A 319 8.32 18.13 0.40
CA ASN A 319 9.72 18.17 0.81
C ASN A 319 10.51 17.01 0.18
N ALA A 320 11.74 17.32 -0.24
CA ALA A 320 12.79 16.34 -0.42
C ALA A 320 14.03 16.76 0.38
N TYR A 321 14.78 15.77 0.88
CA TYR A 321 15.97 15.96 1.70
C TYR A 321 17.22 15.59 0.91
N ILE A 322 18.23 16.45 0.95
CA ILE A 322 19.49 16.24 0.24
C ILE A 322 20.62 16.48 1.23
N LEU A 323 21.51 15.50 1.39
CA LEU A 323 22.70 15.63 2.23
C LEU A 323 23.93 15.78 1.34
N THR A 324 24.71 16.83 1.56
CA THR A 324 25.95 17.11 0.81
C THR A 324 27.21 16.81 1.62
N GLU A 325 28.33 16.61 0.93
CA GLU A 325 29.59 16.13 1.54
C GLU A 325 30.23 17.08 2.55
N ASP A 326 29.83 18.36 2.54
CA ASP A 326 30.19 19.37 3.54
C ASP A 326 29.44 19.21 4.88
N GLY A 327 28.51 18.24 4.96
CA GLY A 327 27.69 17.95 6.12
C GLY A 327 26.41 18.80 6.23
N ASN A 328 26.06 19.53 5.17
CA ASN A 328 24.79 20.26 5.09
C ASN A 328 23.64 19.36 4.64
N LEU A 329 22.54 19.46 5.37
CA LEU A 329 21.23 18.97 4.96
C LEU A 329 20.45 20.13 4.35
N HIS A 330 19.89 19.91 3.16
CA HIS A 330 19.07 20.87 2.41
C HIS A 330 17.66 20.30 2.28
N VAL A 331 16.65 21.17 2.40
CA VAL A 331 15.26 20.84 2.08
C VAL A 331 14.91 21.49 0.74
N LEU A 332 14.63 20.66 -0.25
CA LEU A 332 14.10 21.04 -1.56
C LEU A 332 12.57 21.06 -1.48
N ASP A 333 11.97 22.18 -1.87
CA ASP A 333 10.53 22.27 -2.14
C ASP A 333 10.30 21.78 -3.58
N VAL A 334 9.72 20.59 -3.76
CA VAL A 334 9.57 19.95 -5.07
C VAL A 334 8.53 20.65 -5.96
N ILE A 335 7.63 21.45 -5.37
CA ILE A 335 6.64 22.23 -6.12
C ILE A 335 7.32 23.45 -6.71
N LYS A 336 8.10 24.18 -5.92
CA LYS A 336 8.83 25.36 -6.39
C LYS A 336 10.08 25.03 -7.22
N GLY A 337 10.75 23.93 -6.91
CA GLY A 337 12.07 23.60 -7.47
C GLY A 337 13.22 24.38 -6.83
N GLU A 338 13.09 24.77 -5.55
CA GLU A 338 14.11 25.57 -4.84
C GLU A 338 14.50 24.95 -3.49
N ILE A 339 15.75 25.15 -3.06
CA ILE A 339 16.19 24.82 -1.70
C ILE A 339 15.65 25.90 -0.75
N VAL A 340 14.66 25.55 0.06
CA VAL A 340 13.97 26.48 0.97
C VAL A 340 14.61 26.56 2.35
N ARG A 341 15.34 25.51 2.77
CA ARG A 341 16.03 25.44 4.08
C ARG A 341 17.36 24.71 3.95
N LYS A 342 18.35 25.13 4.75
CA LYS A 342 19.68 24.50 4.83
C LYS A 342 20.22 24.62 6.26
N ALA A 343 20.80 23.55 6.78
CA ALA A 343 21.59 23.59 8.01
C ALA A 343 22.73 22.57 7.96
N ARG A 344 23.82 22.84 8.68
CA ARG A 344 24.90 21.88 8.88
C ARG A 344 24.54 20.96 10.04
N ILE A 345 24.37 19.67 9.74
CA ILE A 345 23.94 18.66 10.72
C ILE A 345 25.12 17.84 11.22
N ILE A 346 26.12 17.62 10.37
CA ILE A 346 27.25 16.71 10.63
C ILE A 346 28.60 17.31 10.20
N GLU A 347 29.66 16.59 10.54
CA GLU A 347 31.00 16.83 9.98
C GLU A 347 31.09 16.42 8.50
N PRO A 348 32.09 16.91 7.74
CA PRO A 348 32.18 16.63 6.30
C PRO A 348 32.54 15.17 6.01
N TYR A 349 31.86 14.60 5.02
CA TYR A 349 32.08 13.26 4.49
C TYR A 349 32.41 13.35 2.99
N SER A 350 33.65 13.77 2.67
CA SER A 350 34.14 13.88 1.28
C SER A 350 33.77 12.66 0.44
N LYS A 351 33.32 12.91 -0.79
CA LYS A 351 33.04 11.85 -1.79
C LYS A 351 34.27 11.29 -2.50
N ASP A 352 35.47 11.79 -2.19
CA ASP A 352 36.71 11.24 -2.74
C ASP A 352 36.98 9.79 -2.26
N GLY A 353 37.73 9.05 -3.06
CA GLY A 353 38.01 7.62 -2.82
C GLY A 353 36.86 6.72 -3.26
N HIS A 354 36.67 5.59 -2.58
CA HIS A 354 35.69 4.58 -3.00
C HIS A 354 34.24 5.02 -2.70
N TRP A 355 33.31 4.73 -3.61
CA TRP A 355 31.89 5.07 -3.46
C TRP A 355 31.27 4.42 -2.21
N ARG A 356 31.67 3.18 -1.92
CA ARG A 356 31.29 2.41 -0.71
C ARG A 356 32.08 2.79 0.55
N ASN A 357 32.81 3.91 0.61
CA ASN A 357 33.36 4.39 1.90
C ASN A 357 32.19 4.73 2.86
N PRO A 358 32.36 4.55 4.19
CA PRO A 358 31.29 4.77 5.15
C PRO A 358 30.88 6.24 5.15
N ARG A 359 29.67 6.52 4.67
CA ARG A 359 29.07 7.85 4.57
C ARG A 359 27.62 7.78 5.03
N PRO A 360 27.09 8.82 5.66
CA PRO A 360 25.69 8.91 6.06
C PRO A 360 24.68 8.47 4.99
N ARG A 361 23.54 7.98 5.47
CA ARG A 361 22.33 7.70 4.69
C ARG A 361 21.11 8.27 5.40
N LEU A 362 20.08 8.58 4.61
CA LEU A 362 18.83 9.19 5.07
C LEU A 362 17.71 8.15 5.16
N ALA A 363 16.87 8.28 6.18
CA ALA A 363 15.54 7.68 6.25
C ALA A 363 14.55 8.70 6.84
N VAL A 364 13.25 8.51 6.64
CA VAL A 364 12.18 9.30 7.30
C VAL A 364 11.30 8.36 8.11
N ALA A 365 11.09 8.70 9.38
CA ALA A 365 10.22 7.97 10.31
C ALA A 365 9.44 8.97 11.19
N ASP A 366 8.13 8.77 11.34
CA ASP A 366 7.20 9.66 12.08
C ASP A 366 7.39 11.16 11.77
N GLY A 367 7.54 11.51 10.48
CA GLY A 367 7.79 12.89 10.04
C GLY A 367 9.13 13.48 10.50
N ARG A 368 10.09 12.66 10.94
CA ARG A 368 11.45 13.05 11.34
C ARG A 368 12.48 12.46 10.39
N ILE A 369 13.60 13.14 10.22
CA ILE A 369 14.70 12.68 9.36
C ILE A 369 15.71 11.92 10.24
N ALA A 370 15.93 10.65 9.95
CA ALA A 370 16.98 9.83 10.56
C ALA A 370 18.21 9.83 9.65
N ILE A 371 19.39 10.14 10.22
CA ILE A 371 20.65 10.23 9.49
C ILE A 371 21.68 9.34 10.18
N THR A 372 22.20 8.33 9.48
CA THR A 372 23.32 7.53 10.02
C THR A 372 24.60 8.37 10.07
N ASP A 373 25.38 8.26 11.15
CA ASP A 373 26.68 8.92 11.28
C ASP A 373 27.76 7.85 11.59
N PRO A 374 28.27 7.15 10.56
CA PRO A 374 29.10 5.95 10.73
C PRO A 374 30.35 6.17 11.61
N ARG A 375 30.97 7.35 11.57
CA ARG A 375 32.19 7.66 12.36
C ARG A 375 31.90 7.80 13.86
N ASN A 376 30.69 8.22 14.21
CA ASN A 376 30.30 8.52 15.58
C ASN A 376 29.43 7.41 16.22
N SER A 377 29.15 6.33 15.49
CA SER A 377 28.35 5.19 15.97
C SER A 377 26.95 5.61 16.45
N VAL A 378 26.28 6.48 15.68
CA VAL A 378 24.94 7.01 16.01
C VAL A 378 24.03 7.15 14.79
N ILE A 379 22.72 7.26 15.05
CA ILE A 379 21.73 7.84 14.16
C ILE A 379 21.29 9.18 14.76
N ARG A 380 21.37 10.26 14.00
CA ARG A 380 20.88 11.59 14.38
C ARG A 380 19.45 11.76 13.89
N VAL A 381 18.57 12.24 14.75
CA VAL A 381 17.15 12.48 14.45
C VAL A 381 16.91 13.98 14.37
N ILE A 382 16.51 14.45 13.19
CA ILE A 382 16.41 15.86 12.84
C ILE A 382 14.95 16.24 12.61
N ASP A 383 14.55 17.38 13.14
CA ASP A 383 13.27 18.04 12.85
C ASP A 383 13.32 18.73 11.47
N PRO A 384 12.41 18.41 10.52
CA PRO A 384 12.51 18.89 9.13
C PRO A 384 12.12 20.36 8.90
N GLU A 385 11.47 20.99 9.88
CA GLU A 385 11.07 22.40 9.82
C GLU A 385 12.21 23.31 10.28
N THR A 386 12.80 22.98 11.43
CA THR A 386 13.85 23.76 12.09
C THR A 386 15.27 23.32 11.74
N LEU A 387 15.43 22.12 11.16
CA LEU A 387 16.71 21.45 10.90
C LEU A 387 17.61 21.31 12.12
N LYS A 388 17.00 21.16 13.31
CA LYS A 388 17.71 20.90 14.57
C LYS A 388 17.72 19.41 14.87
N GLU A 389 18.84 18.92 15.41
CA GLU A 389 18.88 17.61 16.05
C GLU A 389 18.00 17.63 17.31
N ILE A 390 17.01 16.74 17.36
CA ILE A 390 16.07 16.59 18.48
C ILE A 390 16.41 15.40 19.37
N ARG A 391 17.11 14.39 18.81
CA ARG A 391 17.55 13.18 19.52
C ARG A 391 18.70 12.52 18.76
N THR A 392 19.53 11.79 19.47
CA THR A 392 20.54 10.90 18.90
C THR A 392 20.34 9.49 19.47
N ILE A 393 20.41 8.48 18.61
CA ILE A 393 20.28 7.05 18.95
C ILE A 393 21.67 6.40 18.81
N PRO A 394 22.25 5.82 19.88
CA PRO A 394 23.52 5.11 19.79
C PRO A 394 23.35 3.77 19.06
N VAL A 395 24.25 3.47 18.12
CA VAL A 395 24.27 2.20 17.37
C VAL A 395 25.70 1.69 17.28
N GLU A 396 25.97 0.58 17.95
CA GLU A 396 27.26 -0.09 17.96
C GLU A 396 27.76 -0.41 16.55
N GLY A 397 29.01 0.00 16.25
CA GLY A 397 29.67 -0.22 14.98
C GLY A 397 29.67 1.03 14.09
N GLN A 398 29.53 0.84 12.78
CA GLN A 398 29.44 1.87 11.76
C GLN A 398 28.07 1.78 11.06
N PRO A 399 26.99 2.34 11.67
CA PRO A 399 25.66 2.34 11.06
C PRO A 399 25.72 3.01 9.69
N PHE A 400 25.26 2.33 8.63
CA PHE A 400 25.49 2.78 7.26
C PHE A 400 24.24 2.75 6.39
N SER A 401 23.83 1.60 5.85
CA SER A 401 22.56 1.49 5.11
C SER A 401 21.41 1.53 6.11
N ILE A 402 20.37 2.31 5.80
CA ILE A 402 19.21 2.50 6.66
C ILE A 402 17.94 2.50 5.81
N VAL A 403 16.89 1.84 6.30
CA VAL A 403 15.51 2.01 5.82
C VAL A 403 14.59 2.19 7.02
N ALA A 404 13.48 2.88 6.82
CA ALA A 404 12.43 3.06 7.83
C ALA A 404 11.12 2.48 7.31
N VAL A 405 10.40 1.80 8.19
CA VAL A 405 9.04 1.28 7.96
C VAL A 405 8.19 1.54 9.20
N GLY A 406 6.91 1.81 9.02
CA GLY A 406 6.06 2.28 10.10
C GLY A 406 4.94 3.20 9.64
N GLY A 407 4.19 3.70 10.62
CA GLY A 407 3.07 4.60 10.39
C GLY A 407 2.22 4.78 11.64
N SER A 408 0.93 5.01 11.42
CA SER A 408 -0.08 5.18 12.45
C SER A 408 -1.35 4.49 11.98
N GLY A 409 -2.08 3.88 12.90
CA GLY A 409 -3.32 3.15 12.62
C GLY A 409 -4.20 3.04 13.86
N ALA A 410 -5.41 2.53 13.70
CA ALA A 410 -6.31 2.29 14.81
C ALA A 410 -5.78 1.17 15.74
N ALA A 411 -6.17 1.25 17.01
CA ALA A 411 -5.90 0.25 18.01
C ALA A 411 -7.17 -0.53 18.36
N HIS A 412 -7.42 -1.60 17.63
CA HIS A 412 -8.31 -2.64 18.12
C HIS A 412 -7.53 -3.54 19.07
N ASP A 413 -7.78 -3.37 20.37
CA ASP A 413 -7.36 -4.37 21.35
C ASP A 413 -8.35 -5.53 21.27
N HIS A 414 -7.88 -6.71 20.85
CA HIS A 414 -8.67 -7.95 20.83
C HIS A 414 -8.91 -8.50 22.27
N GLU A 415 -9.26 -7.64 23.23
CA GLU A 415 -9.86 -8.07 24.50
C GLU A 415 -11.35 -8.39 24.29
N GLY A 416 -11.60 -9.55 23.69
CA GLY A 416 -12.75 -10.39 24.03
C GLY A 416 -14.15 -9.75 24.11
N ASP A 417 -14.51 -8.86 23.19
CA ASP A 417 -15.93 -8.62 22.89
C ASP A 417 -16.31 -9.26 21.55
N LYS A 418 -17.55 -9.74 21.46
CA LYS A 418 -18.08 -10.42 20.27
C LYS A 418 -18.65 -9.41 19.28
N GLY A 419 -17.80 -8.49 18.82
CA GLY A 419 -18.05 -7.61 17.68
C GLY A 419 -17.67 -8.30 16.38
N HIS A 420 -18.52 -8.19 15.36
CA HIS A 420 -18.30 -8.80 14.06
C HIS A 420 -17.17 -8.06 13.32
N ALA A 421 -16.03 -8.73 13.14
CA ALA A 421 -14.93 -8.25 12.30
C ALA A 421 -14.92 -9.07 11.00
N HIS A 422 -15.13 -8.40 9.86
CA HIS A 422 -15.10 -9.03 8.54
C HIS A 422 -13.70 -8.92 7.97
N ASP A 423 -13.05 -10.07 7.75
CA ASP A 423 -11.76 -10.14 7.05
C ASP A 423 -12.01 -10.06 5.54
N HIS A 424 -12.14 -8.84 5.03
CA HIS A 424 -12.37 -8.57 3.61
C HIS A 424 -11.16 -8.95 2.73
N ASP A 425 -10.01 -9.32 3.32
CA ASP A 425 -8.82 -9.71 2.58
C ASP A 425 -8.72 -11.21 2.27
N ASP A 426 -9.57 -12.06 2.87
CA ASP A 426 -9.66 -13.50 2.57
C ASP A 426 -9.93 -13.74 1.06
N PRO A 427 -9.10 -14.54 0.36
CA PRO A 427 -9.36 -14.96 -1.01
C PRO A 427 -10.78 -15.56 -1.22
N ILE A 428 -11.31 -16.28 -0.23
CA ILE A 428 -12.68 -16.83 -0.25
C ILE A 428 -13.69 -15.69 -0.37
N TYR A 429 -13.54 -14.63 0.44
CA TYR A 429 -14.40 -13.45 0.44
C TYR A 429 -14.44 -12.78 -0.95
N LYS A 430 -13.28 -12.70 -1.60
CA LYS A 430 -13.12 -12.15 -2.96
C LYS A 430 -13.56 -13.11 -4.07
N GLY A 431 -14.03 -14.32 -3.74
CA GLY A 431 -14.54 -15.32 -4.67
C GLY A 431 -13.46 -16.22 -5.30
N TYR A 432 -12.33 -16.40 -4.62
CA TYR A 432 -11.23 -17.28 -5.05
C TYR A 432 -11.11 -18.47 -4.09
N PHE A 433 -11.75 -19.57 -4.45
CA PHE A 433 -11.78 -20.81 -3.67
C PHE A 433 -11.91 -22.04 -4.57
N GLU A 434 -11.44 -23.18 -4.06
CA GLU A 434 -11.54 -24.51 -4.67
C GLU A 434 -12.87 -25.20 -4.29
N ASP A 435 -13.37 -26.08 -5.16
CA ASP A 435 -14.66 -26.76 -4.98
C ASP A 435 -14.74 -27.57 -3.67
N ASN A 436 -13.60 -28.10 -3.22
CA ASN A 436 -13.49 -28.91 -2.01
C ASN A 436 -13.53 -28.09 -0.70
N GLN A 437 -13.44 -26.76 -0.78
CA GLN A 437 -13.59 -25.87 0.37
C GLN A 437 -15.06 -25.56 0.67
N VAL A 438 -15.93 -25.66 -0.35
CA VAL A 438 -17.37 -25.40 -0.22
C VAL A 438 -18.05 -26.53 0.57
N LYS A 439 -18.89 -26.16 1.53
CA LYS A 439 -19.67 -27.09 2.37
C LYS A 439 -21.12 -26.63 2.42
N GLU A 440 -22.04 -27.59 2.55
CA GLU A 440 -23.45 -27.26 2.79
C GLU A 440 -23.61 -26.40 4.05
N ARG A 441 -24.42 -25.35 3.95
CA ARG A 441 -24.75 -24.43 5.04
C ARG A 441 -26.22 -24.62 5.47
N PRO A 442 -26.51 -24.79 6.77
CA PRO A 442 -27.89 -24.91 7.25
C PRO A 442 -28.59 -23.53 7.22
N LEU A 443 -29.93 -23.52 7.15
CA LEU A 443 -30.71 -22.27 7.15
C LEU A 443 -30.45 -21.41 8.42
N SER A 444 -30.03 -22.05 9.51
CA SER A 444 -29.64 -21.37 10.75
C SER A 444 -28.46 -20.42 10.61
N ASP A 445 -27.64 -20.54 9.56
CA ASP A 445 -26.57 -19.58 9.26
C ASP A 445 -27.12 -18.19 8.93
N TRP A 446 -28.37 -18.11 8.42
CA TRP A 446 -29.07 -16.85 8.16
C TRP A 446 -30.14 -16.54 9.22
N ALA A 447 -30.15 -17.25 10.36
CA ALA A 447 -31.12 -17.00 11.43
C ALA A 447 -30.97 -15.58 12.00
N GLY A 448 -32.08 -14.86 12.10
CA GLY A 448 -32.08 -13.46 12.50
C GLY A 448 -33.28 -12.67 12.01
N ASP A 449 -33.20 -11.36 12.22
CA ASP A 449 -34.15 -10.36 11.76
C ASP A 449 -33.38 -9.40 10.84
N TRP A 450 -33.89 -9.17 9.63
CA TRP A 450 -33.15 -8.60 8.52
C TRP A 450 -33.95 -7.51 7.81
N GLN A 451 -33.32 -6.39 7.48
CA GLN A 451 -33.92 -5.25 6.78
C GLN A 451 -33.32 -5.08 5.38
N SER A 452 -34.14 -4.70 4.41
CA SER A 452 -33.65 -4.38 3.06
C SER A 452 -32.93 -3.03 3.04
N VAL A 453 -31.82 -2.95 2.30
CA VAL A 453 -31.12 -1.67 2.05
C VAL A 453 -31.75 -0.82 0.94
N TYR A 454 -32.75 -1.34 0.23
CA TYR A 454 -33.38 -0.64 -0.90
C TYR A 454 -34.01 0.72 -0.54
N PRO A 455 -34.69 0.89 0.62
CA PRO A 455 -35.18 2.21 1.04
C PRO A 455 -34.07 3.26 1.15
N TYR A 456 -32.91 2.88 1.72
CA TYR A 456 -31.75 3.76 1.95
C TYR A 456 -31.03 4.17 0.65
N LEU A 457 -31.14 3.37 -0.41
CA LEU A 457 -30.68 3.79 -1.74
C LEU A 457 -31.64 4.81 -2.38
N ARG A 458 -32.94 4.70 -2.06
CA ARG A 458 -33.99 5.54 -2.68
C ARG A 458 -34.13 6.92 -2.05
N ASP A 459 -34.01 7.01 -0.73
CA ASP A 459 -34.06 8.30 -0.02
C ASP A 459 -32.74 9.10 -0.14
N GLY A 460 -31.64 8.43 -0.47
CA GLY A 460 -30.31 9.02 -0.66
C GLY A 460 -29.34 8.80 0.49
N THR A 461 -29.73 8.06 1.54
CA THR A 461 -28.81 7.66 2.63
C THR A 461 -27.55 6.97 2.12
N LEU A 462 -27.64 6.14 1.07
CA LEU A 462 -26.48 5.44 0.49
C LEU A 462 -25.78 6.23 -0.65
N ASP A 463 -26.11 7.51 -0.87
CA ASP A 463 -25.40 8.34 -1.86
C ASP A 463 -23.88 8.48 -1.57
N PRO A 464 -23.40 8.56 -0.31
CA PRO A 464 -21.97 8.53 0.01
C PRO A 464 -21.28 7.24 -0.47
N VAL A 465 -21.94 6.08 -0.33
CA VAL A 465 -21.44 4.79 -0.86
C VAL A 465 -21.28 4.84 -2.38
N MET A 466 -22.26 5.41 -3.09
CA MET A 466 -22.20 5.55 -4.55
C MET A 466 -21.10 6.53 -4.99
N ALA A 467 -20.84 7.58 -4.19
CA ALA A 467 -19.74 8.51 -4.42
C ALA A 467 -18.38 7.83 -4.21
N HIS A 468 -18.19 7.13 -3.09
CA HIS A 468 -16.95 6.40 -2.80
C HIS A 468 -16.61 5.35 -3.87
N LYS A 469 -17.60 4.55 -4.29
CA LYS A 469 -17.40 3.57 -5.37
C LYS A 469 -17.07 4.24 -6.72
N ALA A 470 -17.44 5.50 -6.94
CA ALA A 470 -17.04 6.27 -8.12
C ALA A 470 -15.60 6.83 -8.07
N GLU A 471 -14.99 6.97 -6.88
CA GLU A 471 -13.60 7.44 -6.74
C GLU A 471 -12.59 6.38 -7.21
N GLN A 472 -12.93 5.10 -7.05
CA GLN A 472 -12.08 3.95 -7.39
C GLN A 472 -12.59 3.13 -8.59
N GLY A 473 -13.77 3.48 -9.11
CA GLY A 473 -14.55 2.66 -10.06
C GLY A 473 -14.44 3.05 -11.54
N ASP A 474 -15.23 2.36 -12.36
CA ASP A 474 -15.36 2.58 -13.81
C ASP A 474 -16.59 3.40 -14.21
N LYS A 475 -17.35 3.91 -13.23
CA LYS A 475 -18.63 4.62 -13.42
C LYS A 475 -18.74 5.84 -12.52
N SER A 476 -19.54 6.81 -12.93
CA SER A 476 -19.93 7.92 -12.06
C SER A 476 -20.86 7.45 -10.92
N ALA A 477 -20.95 8.23 -9.85
CA ALA A 477 -21.84 7.93 -8.72
C ALA A 477 -23.31 7.76 -9.14
N GLY A 478 -23.78 8.52 -10.14
CA GLY A 478 -25.13 8.39 -10.69
C GLY A 478 -25.34 7.08 -11.47
N GLU A 479 -24.31 6.61 -12.18
CA GLU A 479 -24.34 5.31 -12.88
C GLU A 479 -24.24 4.14 -11.90
N TYR A 480 -23.44 4.24 -10.83
CA TYR A 480 -23.48 3.28 -9.74
C TYR A 480 -24.85 3.25 -9.07
N ARG A 481 -25.43 4.40 -8.69
CA ARG A 481 -26.79 4.45 -8.12
C ARG A 481 -27.81 3.79 -9.03
N ALA A 482 -27.76 4.03 -10.35
CA ALA A 482 -28.66 3.39 -11.31
C ALA A 482 -28.47 1.86 -11.40
N TYR A 483 -27.23 1.36 -11.29
CA TYR A 483 -26.93 -0.08 -11.24
C TYR A 483 -27.45 -0.73 -9.95
N TYR A 484 -27.14 -0.15 -8.79
CA TYR A 484 -27.60 -0.63 -7.48
C TYR A 484 -29.14 -0.50 -7.32
N GLU A 485 -29.80 0.43 -8.00
CA GLU A 485 -31.27 0.61 -8.02
C GLU A 485 -32.00 -0.49 -8.83
N ILE A 486 -31.28 -1.25 -9.66
CA ILE A 486 -31.77 -2.50 -10.26
C ILE A 486 -31.46 -3.67 -9.32
N GLY A 487 -30.23 -3.71 -8.81
CA GLY A 487 -29.75 -4.74 -7.87
C GLY A 487 -30.63 -4.89 -6.64
N TYR A 488 -30.72 -3.86 -5.79
CA TYR A 488 -31.42 -3.94 -4.51
C TYR A 488 -32.95 -3.97 -4.60
N ARG A 489 -33.54 -3.74 -5.77
CA ARG A 489 -34.99 -3.54 -5.93
C ARG A 489 -35.79 -4.71 -5.34
N THR A 490 -36.59 -4.41 -4.31
CA THR A 490 -37.49 -5.38 -3.66
C THR A 490 -38.76 -4.69 -3.16
N ASN A 491 -39.83 -5.46 -3.03
CA ASN A 491 -41.07 -5.15 -2.31
C ASN A 491 -41.15 -5.79 -0.92
N VAL A 492 -40.19 -6.67 -0.59
CA VAL A 492 -40.01 -7.27 0.74
C VAL A 492 -39.05 -6.39 1.53
N GLU A 493 -39.57 -5.62 2.49
CA GLU A 493 -38.74 -4.69 3.28
C GLU A 493 -37.98 -5.35 4.44
N ARG A 494 -38.46 -6.50 4.93
CA ARG A 494 -37.91 -7.20 6.09
C ARG A 494 -38.06 -8.71 5.97
N ILE A 495 -37.12 -9.46 6.53
CA ILE A 495 -37.13 -10.94 6.58
C ILE A 495 -36.83 -11.40 8.00
N GLU A 496 -37.61 -12.34 8.52
CA GLU A 496 -37.37 -12.99 9.83
C GLU A 496 -37.12 -14.49 9.59
N ILE A 497 -35.98 -15.00 10.06
CA ILE A 497 -35.55 -16.39 9.88
C ILE A 497 -35.36 -17.02 11.26
N ASN A 498 -36.15 -18.06 11.56
CA ASN A 498 -36.11 -18.76 12.84
C ASN A 498 -36.33 -20.27 12.64
N GLY A 499 -35.30 -21.07 12.91
CA GLY A 499 -35.33 -22.52 12.71
C GLY A 499 -35.46 -22.87 11.22
N ASP A 500 -36.52 -23.60 10.86
CA ASP A 500 -36.87 -23.93 9.48
C ASP A 500 -37.81 -22.89 8.82
N THR A 501 -38.23 -21.86 9.56
CA THR A 501 -39.29 -20.93 9.17
C THR A 501 -38.72 -19.58 8.72
N VAL A 502 -39.20 -19.08 7.58
CA VAL A 502 -38.86 -17.77 7.02
C VAL A 502 -40.14 -16.96 6.78
N LYS A 503 -40.16 -15.72 7.25
CA LYS A 503 -41.23 -14.75 6.98
C LYS A 503 -40.72 -13.62 6.09
N PHE A 504 -41.46 -13.34 5.02
CA PHE A 504 -41.24 -12.22 4.12
C PHE A 504 -42.25 -11.13 4.47
N PHE A 505 -41.80 -9.93 4.82
CA PHE A 505 -42.69 -8.81 5.12
C PHE A 505 -42.79 -7.90 3.90
N GLU A 506 -44.01 -7.75 3.37
CA GLU A 506 -44.34 -6.75 2.35
C GLU A 506 -45.36 -5.75 2.91
N ASN A 507 -45.01 -4.47 2.97
CA ASN A 507 -45.83 -3.41 3.55
C ASN A 507 -46.32 -3.75 4.98
N GLY A 508 -45.43 -4.35 5.79
CA GLY A 508 -45.67 -4.80 7.16
C GLY A 508 -46.48 -6.09 7.29
N LYS A 509 -46.86 -6.75 6.18
CA LYS A 509 -47.63 -7.99 6.20
C LYS A 509 -46.70 -9.19 6.01
N PRO A 510 -46.63 -10.13 6.98
CA PRO A 510 -45.82 -11.34 6.82
C PRO A 510 -46.48 -12.33 5.87
N LEU A 511 -45.64 -13.03 5.13
CA LEU A 511 -45.92 -14.22 4.34
C LEU A 511 -44.95 -15.31 4.84
N GLU A 512 -45.47 -16.38 5.43
CA GLU A 512 -44.67 -17.33 6.22
C GLU A 512 -44.55 -18.70 5.54
N ALA A 513 -43.35 -19.25 5.47
CA ALA A 513 -43.13 -20.61 4.99
C ALA A 513 -41.97 -21.32 5.68
N ARG A 514 -42.04 -22.65 5.67
CA ARG A 514 -40.97 -23.54 6.13
C ARG A 514 -40.16 -24.06 4.96
N TYR A 515 -38.86 -24.12 5.13
CA TYR A 515 -37.90 -24.47 4.08
C TYR A 515 -36.91 -25.55 4.56
N ALA A 516 -36.47 -26.39 3.63
CA ALA A 516 -35.41 -27.37 3.84
C ALA A 516 -34.31 -27.21 2.78
N GLY A 517 -33.07 -27.60 3.11
CA GLY A 517 -31.94 -27.49 2.18
C GLY A 517 -32.14 -28.33 0.91
N ASP A 518 -31.77 -27.75 -0.23
CA ASP A 518 -31.88 -28.30 -1.59
C ASP A 518 -30.53 -28.20 -2.34
N GLY A 519 -29.44 -28.31 -1.56
CA GLY A 519 -28.05 -28.25 -2.00
C GLY A 519 -27.52 -26.83 -2.20
N TYR A 520 -26.42 -26.74 -2.95
CA TYR A 520 -25.79 -25.49 -3.37
C TYR A 520 -25.29 -25.60 -4.81
N GLU A 521 -25.05 -24.46 -5.45
CA GLU A 521 -24.49 -24.37 -6.80
C GLU A 521 -23.32 -23.38 -6.79
N ILE A 522 -22.19 -23.74 -7.41
CA ILE A 522 -21.02 -22.85 -7.52
C ILE A 522 -21.07 -22.15 -8.88
N LEU A 523 -21.22 -20.83 -8.85
CA LEU A 523 -21.24 -19.98 -10.03
C LEU A 523 -19.84 -19.40 -10.29
N THR A 524 -19.47 -19.28 -11.56
CA THR A 524 -18.24 -18.59 -11.99
C THR A 524 -18.62 -17.39 -12.83
N TYR A 525 -18.22 -16.20 -12.39
CA TYR A 525 -18.59 -14.94 -13.04
C TYR A 525 -17.62 -14.58 -14.16
N ALA A 526 -18.03 -13.69 -15.07
CA ALA A 526 -17.25 -13.31 -16.25
C ALA A 526 -15.88 -12.66 -15.94
N LYS A 527 -15.67 -12.18 -14.70
CA LYS A 527 -14.38 -11.64 -14.22
C LYS A 527 -13.43 -12.72 -13.67
N GLY A 528 -13.85 -13.98 -13.60
CA GLY A 528 -13.07 -15.12 -13.10
C GLY A 528 -13.25 -15.43 -11.61
N ASN A 529 -13.79 -14.49 -10.83
CA ASN A 529 -14.21 -14.74 -9.46
C ASN A 529 -15.48 -15.62 -9.40
N ARG A 530 -15.68 -16.28 -8.26
CA ARG A 530 -16.71 -17.32 -8.04
C ARG A 530 -17.65 -16.91 -6.91
N GLY A 531 -18.79 -17.58 -6.81
CA GLY A 531 -19.72 -17.43 -5.69
C GLY A 531 -20.58 -18.67 -5.52
N VAL A 532 -21.21 -18.83 -4.35
CA VAL A 532 -22.05 -20.00 -4.04
C VAL A 532 -23.50 -19.54 -3.82
N ARG A 533 -24.45 -20.24 -4.46
CA ARG A 533 -25.88 -20.12 -4.17
C ARG A 533 -26.28 -21.25 -3.24
N PHE A 534 -26.69 -20.95 -2.01
CA PHE A 534 -27.23 -21.93 -1.06
C PHE A 534 -28.75 -21.98 -1.17
N ILE A 535 -29.30 -23.14 -1.50
CA ILE A 535 -30.66 -23.26 -2.01
C ILE A 535 -31.54 -23.96 -0.97
N PHE A 536 -32.73 -23.42 -0.74
CA PHE A 536 -33.74 -24.01 0.13
C PHE A 536 -35.09 -24.08 -0.57
N LYS A 537 -35.83 -25.15 -0.33
CA LYS A 537 -37.12 -25.46 -0.94
C LYS A 537 -38.25 -25.45 0.09
N LYS A 538 -39.39 -24.86 -0.26
CA LYS A 538 -40.57 -24.77 0.61
C LYS A 538 -41.17 -26.16 0.87
N THR A 539 -41.27 -26.52 2.15
CA THR A 539 -41.89 -27.77 2.64
C THR A 539 -43.30 -27.56 3.19
N GLY A 540 -43.68 -26.32 3.53
CA GLY A 540 -45.04 -25.96 3.95
C GLY A 540 -45.17 -24.49 4.34
N GLY A 541 -46.35 -24.10 4.84
CA GLY A 541 -46.71 -22.70 5.13
C GLY A 541 -47.62 -22.12 4.06
N ASP A 542 -47.59 -20.80 3.90
CA ASP A 542 -48.49 -20.05 3.02
C ASP A 542 -48.29 -20.43 1.55
N GLU A 543 -49.40 -20.55 0.81
CA GLU A 543 -49.40 -20.95 -0.60
C GLU A 543 -48.60 -19.96 -1.46
N ALA A 544 -48.81 -18.66 -1.23
CA ALA A 544 -48.17 -17.57 -1.96
C ALA A 544 -46.68 -17.36 -1.64
N ALA A 545 -46.15 -17.96 -0.57
CA ALA A 545 -44.72 -17.87 -0.25
C ALA A 545 -43.87 -18.48 -1.39
N PRO A 546 -42.62 -18.03 -1.60
CA PRO A 546 -41.73 -18.63 -2.60
C PRO A 546 -41.63 -20.16 -2.50
N GLN A 547 -41.43 -20.85 -3.63
CA GLN A 547 -41.16 -22.29 -3.61
C GLN A 547 -39.66 -22.57 -3.43
N TYR A 548 -38.81 -21.69 -3.95
CA TYR A 548 -37.37 -21.73 -3.75
C TYR A 548 -36.87 -20.39 -3.26
N ILE A 549 -35.88 -20.43 -2.37
CA ILE A 549 -35.07 -19.30 -1.94
C ILE A 549 -33.59 -19.66 -2.08
N GLN A 550 -32.78 -18.70 -2.48
CA GLN A 550 -31.34 -18.87 -2.66
C GLN A 550 -30.60 -17.74 -1.96
N PHE A 551 -29.73 -18.09 -1.02
CA PHE A 551 -28.84 -17.14 -0.35
C PHE A 551 -27.52 -17.05 -1.10
N SER A 552 -26.96 -15.85 -1.12
CA SER A 552 -25.62 -15.58 -1.66
C SER A 552 -24.95 -14.53 -0.78
N ASP A 553 -23.90 -14.94 -0.10
CA ASP A 553 -22.99 -14.09 0.66
C ASP A 553 -21.55 -14.56 0.39
N HIS A 554 -20.59 -14.05 1.17
CA HIS A 554 -19.17 -14.31 0.99
C HIS A 554 -18.68 -15.63 1.65
N LYS A 555 -19.54 -16.37 2.36
CA LYS A 555 -19.19 -17.53 3.19
C LYS A 555 -19.52 -18.85 2.50
N ILE A 556 -18.50 -19.67 2.24
CA ILE A 556 -18.63 -20.94 1.51
C ILE A 556 -18.82 -22.18 2.41
N ALA A 557 -18.85 -22.02 3.73
CA ALA A 557 -18.96 -23.09 4.71
C ALA A 557 -19.77 -22.65 5.95
N PRO A 558 -20.23 -23.57 6.82
CA PRO A 558 -21.07 -23.27 7.98
C PRO A 558 -20.58 -22.13 8.87
N GLU A 559 -21.26 -20.99 8.79
CA GLU A 559 -20.94 -19.75 9.50
C GLU A 559 -22.14 -18.79 9.42
N ALA A 560 -22.40 -18.05 10.51
CA ALA A 560 -23.48 -17.06 10.54
C ALA A 560 -23.23 -15.95 9.51
N ALA A 561 -24.25 -15.56 8.77
CA ALA A 561 -24.16 -14.47 7.79
C ALA A 561 -24.12 -13.10 8.46
N ASP A 562 -23.51 -12.13 7.78
CA ASP A 562 -23.39 -10.74 8.26
C ASP A 562 -24.35 -9.83 7.50
N HIS A 563 -24.36 -9.96 6.17
CA HIS A 563 -25.39 -9.52 5.23
C HIS A 563 -25.49 -10.57 4.10
N TYR A 564 -26.51 -10.50 3.26
CA TYR A 564 -26.65 -11.39 2.10
C TYR A 564 -27.52 -10.82 0.98
N HIS A 565 -27.35 -11.36 -0.22
CA HIS A 565 -28.33 -11.27 -1.29
C HIS A 565 -29.30 -12.46 -1.22
N LEU A 566 -30.59 -12.20 -1.42
CA LEU A 566 -31.62 -13.23 -1.48
C LEU A 566 -32.35 -13.21 -2.82
N TYR A 567 -32.53 -14.39 -3.40
CA TYR A 567 -33.28 -14.62 -4.64
C TYR A 567 -34.42 -15.58 -4.34
N TRP A 568 -35.63 -15.33 -4.82
CA TRP A 568 -36.79 -16.16 -4.49
C TRP A 568 -37.79 -16.24 -5.64
N GLY A 569 -38.47 -17.39 -5.75
CA GLY A 569 -39.38 -17.65 -6.86
C GLY A 569 -39.96 -19.07 -6.87
N THR A 570 -40.48 -19.48 -8.01
CA THR A 570 -41.12 -20.80 -8.21
C THR A 570 -40.29 -21.79 -9.00
N ASP A 571 -39.23 -21.34 -9.68
CA ASP A 571 -38.33 -22.16 -10.49
C ASP A 571 -36.90 -22.05 -9.95
N ARG A 572 -36.33 -23.18 -9.52
CA ARG A 572 -34.96 -23.28 -8.98
C ARG A 572 -33.90 -22.92 -10.03
N ALA A 573 -34.11 -23.31 -11.29
CA ALA A 573 -33.13 -23.14 -12.35
C ALA A 573 -33.11 -21.69 -12.84
N ALA A 574 -34.27 -21.08 -13.06
CA ALA A 574 -34.37 -19.68 -13.47
C ALA A 574 -33.70 -18.71 -12.47
N LEU A 575 -33.78 -18.99 -11.17
CA LEU A 575 -33.12 -18.18 -10.12
C LEU A 575 -31.58 -18.24 -10.18
N LEU A 576 -30.99 -19.30 -10.76
CA LEU A 576 -29.54 -19.41 -10.96
C LEU A 576 -29.04 -18.58 -12.15
N GLU A 577 -29.94 -18.27 -13.10
CA GLU A 577 -29.66 -17.39 -14.24
C GLU A 577 -29.80 -15.90 -13.88
N GLU A 578 -30.46 -15.58 -12.75
CA GLU A 578 -30.62 -14.21 -12.26
C GLU A 578 -29.34 -13.66 -11.60
N VAL A 579 -28.82 -12.61 -12.21
CA VAL A 579 -27.57 -11.92 -11.84
C VAL A 579 -27.70 -10.39 -11.86
N THR A 580 -28.89 -9.85 -12.10
CA THR A 580 -29.17 -8.42 -12.31
C THR A 580 -30.00 -7.81 -11.19
N ASN A 581 -30.97 -8.54 -10.64
CA ASN A 581 -31.71 -8.18 -9.43
C ASN A 581 -31.26 -9.11 -8.29
N TRP A 582 -30.71 -8.51 -7.24
CA TRP A 582 -30.06 -9.15 -6.10
C TRP A 582 -30.39 -8.39 -4.82
N PRO A 583 -31.65 -8.46 -4.34
CA PRO A 583 -32.08 -7.80 -3.10
C PRO A 583 -31.16 -8.12 -1.92
N THR A 584 -30.62 -7.08 -1.29
CA THR A 584 -29.67 -7.21 -0.18
C THR A 584 -30.31 -6.88 1.15
N TYR A 585 -29.96 -7.68 2.15
CA TYR A 585 -30.46 -7.56 3.51
C TYR A 585 -29.32 -7.53 4.53
N TYR A 586 -29.44 -6.63 5.50
CA TYR A 586 -28.55 -6.43 6.64
C TYR A 586 -29.34 -6.67 7.94
N PRO A 587 -28.71 -6.90 9.10
CA PRO A 587 -29.43 -7.14 10.34
C PRO A 587 -30.32 -5.94 10.72
N SER A 588 -31.56 -6.20 11.13
CA SER A 588 -32.54 -5.17 11.57
C SER A 588 -32.09 -4.39 12.82
N SER A 589 -31.02 -4.83 13.48
CA SER A 589 -30.38 -4.12 14.59
C SER A 589 -29.46 -2.98 14.16
N LEU A 590 -28.97 -2.96 12.92
CA LEU A 590 -28.10 -1.90 12.42
C LEU A 590 -28.91 -0.65 12.05
N SER A 591 -28.36 0.52 12.37
CA SER A 591 -28.86 1.79 11.86
C SER A 591 -28.44 2.02 10.40
N ALA A 592 -29.15 2.93 9.73
CA ALA A 592 -28.80 3.42 8.39
C ALA A 592 -27.31 3.81 8.27
N ASN A 593 -26.75 4.48 9.27
CA ASN A 593 -25.36 4.93 9.28
C ASN A 593 -24.36 3.78 9.52
N GLU A 594 -24.76 2.70 10.20
CA GLU A 594 -23.93 1.50 10.37
C GLU A 594 -23.87 0.69 9.07
N ILE A 595 -25.02 0.54 8.39
CA ILE A 595 -25.10 -0.06 7.05
C ILE A 595 -24.29 0.77 6.04
N GLU A 596 -24.42 2.10 6.07
CA GLU A 596 -23.62 3.00 5.22
C GLU A 596 -22.12 2.77 5.44
N ARG A 597 -21.65 2.73 6.70
CA ARG A 597 -20.24 2.46 7.02
C ARG A 597 -19.77 1.07 6.58
N GLU A 598 -20.54 0.02 6.83
CA GLU A 598 -20.18 -1.34 6.39
C GLU A 598 -20.11 -1.41 4.86
N MET A 599 -21.03 -0.74 4.14
CA MET A 599 -21.02 -0.65 2.67
C MET A 599 -19.92 0.28 2.09
N MET A 600 -19.30 1.13 2.91
CA MET A 600 -18.12 1.93 2.55
C MET A 600 -16.83 1.12 2.69
N ALA A 601 -16.77 0.19 3.65
CA ALA A 601 -15.63 -0.70 3.88
C ALA A 601 -15.54 -1.88 2.88
N HIS A 602 -16.50 -2.01 1.96
CA HIS A 602 -16.83 -3.23 1.21
C HIS A 602 -17.27 -2.95 -0.23
#